data_AF-A0A0M3KCR4-F1
#
_entry.id   AF-A0A0M3KCR4-F1
#
_cell.length_a   1.000
_cell.length_b   1.000
_cell.length_c   1.000
_cell.angle_alpha   90.00
_cell.angle_beta   90.00
_cell.angle_gamma   90.00
#
_symmetry.space_group_name_H-M   'P 1'
#
loop_
_entity.id
_entity.type
_entity.pdbx_description
1 polymer ?
#
loop_
_entity_poly.entity_id
_entity_poly.type
_entity_poly.pdbx_seq_one_letter_code
_entity_poly.pdbx_strand_id
1 'polypeptide(L)'
;MATNLPFATANDLKAYQRIAEVIASSQLTLCGFTAYVQLIPNNVNSRVDLVKIPKMVDEPIETFKLEDIIEKYPSVLVELFKKGPEDCFFLVKCWSNVDFELPSGEGDG
;
A
#
# COMPACT_ATOMS: atom_id res chain seq x y z
N MET A 1 27.70 30.57 18.02
CA MET A 1 26.35 30.91 17.52
C MET A 1 25.54 29.63 17.54
N ALA A 2 24.57 29.51 18.45
CA ALA A 2 23.66 28.37 18.48
C ALA A 2 22.51 28.67 17.52
N THR A 3 22.37 27.88 16.46
CA THR A 3 21.23 27.99 15.55
C THR A 3 20.02 27.35 16.22
N ASN A 4 19.09 28.17 16.68
CA ASN A 4 17.77 27.71 17.11
C ASN A 4 17.04 27.15 15.88
N LEU A 5 17.02 25.82 15.74
CA LEU A 5 16.06 25.15 14.88
C LEU A 5 14.67 25.39 15.50
N PRO A 6 13.65 25.77 14.71
CA PRO A 6 12.31 25.97 15.26
C PRO A 6 11.78 24.63 15.81
N PHE A 7 11.27 24.65 17.05
CA PHE A 7 10.52 23.53 17.60
C PHE A 7 9.27 23.29 16.73
N ALA A 8 9.02 22.03 16.35
CA ALA A 8 7.87 21.65 15.54
C ALA A 8 6.55 22.06 16.23
N THR A 9 5.65 22.70 15.47
CA THR A 9 4.34 23.10 15.98
C THR A 9 3.41 21.89 16.10
N ALA A 10 2.31 22.02 16.85
CA ALA A 10 1.29 20.98 16.95
C ALA A 10 0.65 20.63 15.58
N ASN A 11 0.63 21.58 14.64
CA ASN A 11 0.18 21.34 13.27
C ASN A 11 1.23 20.55 12.46
N ASP A 12 2.52 20.81 12.69
CA ASP A 12 3.59 20.02 12.07
C ASP A 12 3.52 18.57 12.56
N LEU A 13 3.34 18.35 13.87
CA LEU A 13 3.15 17.01 14.46
C LEU A 13 1.95 16.27 13.85
N LYS A 14 0.80 16.93 13.67
CA LYS A 14 -0.36 16.33 13.00
C LYS A 14 -0.11 16.07 11.51
N ALA A 15 0.66 16.91 10.84
CA ALA A 15 1.03 16.70 9.45
C ALA A 15 2.00 15.50 9.29
N TYR A 16 3.00 15.38 10.16
CA TYR A 16 3.89 14.22 10.23
C TYR A 16 3.12 12.93 10.51
N GLN A 17 2.16 12.98 11.43
CA GLN A 17 1.31 11.82 11.74
C GLN A 17 0.45 11.41 10.54
N ARG A 18 -0.15 12.37 9.82
CA ARG A 18 -0.95 12.09 8.62
C ARG A 18 -0.14 11.50 7.47
N ILE A 19 1.14 11.88 7.33
CA ILE A 19 2.02 11.30 6.31
C ILE A 19 2.33 9.84 6.65
N ALA A 20 2.45 9.52 7.94
CA ALA A 20 2.64 8.13 8.40
C ALA A 20 1.40 7.25 8.23
N GLU A 21 0.23 7.81 7.92
CA GLU A 21 -1.04 7.09 7.77
C GLU A 21 -1.46 6.93 6.29
N VAL A 22 -0.59 7.25 5.34
CA VAL A 22 -0.87 7.15 3.90
C VAL A 22 0.32 6.57 3.15
N ILE A 23 0.06 5.81 2.08
CA ILE A 23 1.10 5.46 1.11
C ILE A 23 1.30 6.67 0.19
N ALA A 24 2.28 7.51 0.53
CA ALA A 24 2.57 8.73 -0.20
C ALA A 24 4.06 9.07 -0.20
N SER A 25 4.55 9.48 -1.37
CA SER A 25 5.79 10.24 -1.49
C SER A 25 5.49 11.74 -1.39
N SER A 26 6.55 12.55 -1.45
CA SER A 26 6.49 14.00 -1.58
C SER A 26 5.72 14.51 -2.81
N GLN A 27 5.52 13.67 -3.85
CA GLN A 27 4.89 14.09 -5.11
C GLN A 27 3.64 13.30 -5.50
N LEU A 28 3.44 12.12 -4.93
CA LEU A 28 2.34 11.22 -5.33
C LEU A 28 1.77 10.45 -4.13
N THR A 29 0.45 10.32 -4.09
CA THR A 29 -0.26 9.57 -3.04
C THR A 29 -1.15 8.51 -3.64
N LEU A 30 -1.13 7.30 -3.07
CA LEU A 30 -2.10 6.26 -3.39
C LEU A 30 -3.45 6.59 -2.73
N CYS A 31 -4.48 6.83 -3.54
CA CYS A 31 -5.83 7.14 -3.05
C CYS A 31 -6.68 5.90 -2.72
N GLY A 32 -6.07 4.71 -2.76
CA GLY A 32 -6.69 3.42 -2.52
C GLY A 32 -6.50 2.46 -3.69
N PHE A 33 -6.45 1.18 -3.38
CA PHE A 33 -6.31 0.10 -4.35
C PHE A 33 -7.27 -1.03 -3.98
N THR A 34 -7.92 -1.63 -4.97
CA THR A 34 -8.76 -2.80 -4.75
C THR A 34 -8.62 -3.78 -5.90
N ALA A 35 -8.18 -5.00 -5.57
CA ALA A 35 -8.24 -6.15 -6.45
C ALA A 35 -9.49 -6.95 -6.10
N TYR A 36 -10.27 -7.35 -7.10
CA TYR A 36 -11.52 -8.07 -6.91
C TYR A 36 -11.75 -9.08 -8.02
N VAL A 37 -12.59 -10.07 -7.73
CA VAL A 37 -13.16 -10.99 -8.72
C VAL A 37 -14.65 -10.75 -8.83
N GLN A 38 -15.19 -10.84 -10.04
CA GLN A 38 -16.62 -10.79 -10.28
C GLN A 38 -17.08 -12.18 -10.70
N LEU A 39 -17.80 -12.86 -9.79
CA LEU A 39 -18.13 -14.28 -9.95
C LEU A 39 -19.19 -14.51 -11.01
N ILE A 40 -20.16 -13.59 -11.14
CA ILE A 40 -21.24 -13.66 -12.11
C ILE A 40 -21.07 -12.48 -13.10
N PRO A 41 -20.89 -12.75 -14.40
CA PRO A 41 -20.80 -11.71 -15.41
C PRO A 41 -21.99 -10.75 -15.32
N ASN A 42 -21.72 -9.44 -15.39
CA ASN A 42 -22.71 -8.36 -15.33
C ASN A 42 -23.50 -8.24 -14.01
N ASN A 43 -23.21 -9.02 -12.96
CA ASN A 43 -23.83 -8.86 -11.65
C ASN A 43 -22.84 -8.24 -10.65
N VAL A 44 -22.95 -6.93 -10.42
CA VAL A 44 -22.07 -6.18 -9.50
C VAL A 44 -22.11 -6.68 -8.06
N ASN A 45 -23.21 -7.33 -7.64
CA ASN A 45 -23.36 -7.87 -6.29
C ASN A 45 -22.60 -9.19 -6.10
N SER A 46 -22.12 -9.81 -7.18
CA SER A 46 -21.29 -11.02 -7.13
C SER A 46 -19.79 -10.72 -6.95
N ARG A 47 -19.44 -9.44 -6.77
CA ARG A 47 -18.06 -9.01 -6.60
C ARG A 47 -17.55 -9.40 -5.22
N VAL A 48 -16.39 -10.05 -5.20
CA VAL A 48 -15.63 -10.32 -3.98
C VAL A 48 -14.31 -9.56 -4.05
N ASP A 49 -14.11 -8.66 -3.09
CA ASP A 49 -12.83 -7.95 -2.95
C ASP A 49 -11.79 -8.92 -2.37
N LEU A 50 -10.71 -9.17 -3.14
CA LEU A 50 -9.60 -10.02 -2.73
C LEU A 50 -8.66 -9.27 -1.78
N VAL A 51 -8.30 -8.05 -2.17
CA VAL A 51 -7.39 -7.18 -1.41
C VAL A 51 -7.91 -5.76 -1.52
N LYS A 52 -7.96 -5.06 -0.39
CA LYS A 52 -8.31 -3.66 -0.32
C LYS A 52 -7.27 -2.90 0.48
N ILE A 53 -6.64 -1.92 -0.15
CA ILE A 53 -5.74 -0.96 0.47
C ILE A 53 -6.51 0.37 0.52
N PRO A 54 -6.95 0.83 1.70
CA PRO A 54 -7.62 2.12 1.83
C PRO A 54 -6.62 3.27 1.60
N LYS A 55 -7.14 4.49 1.37
CA LYS A 55 -6.30 5.69 1.24
C LYS A 55 -5.56 6.00 2.55
N MET A 56 -6.27 5.88 3.66
CA MET A 56 -5.78 6.12 5.01
C MET A 56 -5.69 4.78 5.71
N VAL A 57 -4.58 4.52 6.39
CA VAL A 57 -4.44 3.39 7.31
C VAL A 57 -4.70 3.86 8.74
N ASP A 58 -5.28 2.98 9.55
CA ASP A 58 -5.64 3.31 10.94
C ASP A 58 -4.42 3.36 11.88
N GLU A 59 -3.31 2.74 11.47
CA GLU A 59 -2.07 2.67 12.23
C GLU A 59 -0.91 3.28 11.44
N PRO A 60 0.06 3.93 12.12
CA PRO A 60 1.26 4.46 11.46
C PRO A 60 2.04 3.37 10.72
N ILE A 61 2.53 3.69 9.53
CA ILE A 61 3.34 2.80 8.71
C ILE A 61 4.68 2.53 9.43
N GLU A 62 4.98 1.24 9.62
CA GLU A 62 6.25 0.77 10.16
C GLU A 62 7.38 0.90 9.14
N THR A 63 8.62 1.00 9.63
CA THR A 63 9.83 1.00 8.78
C THR A 63 10.58 -0.32 8.97
N PHE A 64 11.21 -0.78 7.89
CA PHE A 64 12.04 -1.98 7.88
C PHE A 64 13.21 -1.78 6.91
N LYS A 65 14.22 -2.64 6.97
CA LYS A 65 15.40 -2.50 6.10
C LYS A 65 15.16 -3.21 4.79
N LEU A 66 15.60 -2.61 3.69
CA LEU A 66 15.50 -3.23 2.37
C LEU A 66 16.15 -4.62 2.35
N GLU A 67 17.27 -4.79 3.06
CA GLU A 67 17.98 -6.08 3.19
C GLU A 67 17.09 -7.24 3.66
N ASP A 68 16.02 -6.97 4.41
CA ASP A 68 15.11 -7.99 4.95
C ASP A 68 14.25 -8.65 3.86
N ILE A 69 14.18 -8.05 2.66
CA ILE A 69 13.31 -8.51 1.57
C ILE A 69 14.01 -8.68 0.22
N ILE A 70 15.25 -8.24 0.05
CA ILE A 70 15.92 -8.21 -1.27
C ILE A 70 15.93 -9.56 -2.00
N GLU A 71 16.01 -10.67 -1.27
CA GLU A 71 16.05 -12.01 -1.86
C GLU A 71 14.71 -12.43 -2.50
N LYS A 72 13.61 -11.75 -2.14
CA LYS A 72 12.25 -12.04 -2.66
C LYS A 72 11.92 -11.23 -3.91
N TYR A 73 12.72 -10.23 -4.25
CA TYR A 73 12.44 -9.30 -5.35
C TYR A 73 13.57 -9.31 -6.38
N PRO A 74 13.28 -8.94 -7.65
CA PRO A 74 14.33 -8.83 -8.66
C PRO A 74 15.41 -7.81 -8.27
N SER A 75 16.65 -8.04 -8.69
CA SER A 75 17.81 -7.19 -8.36
C SER A 75 17.64 -5.72 -8.75
N VAL A 76 16.81 -5.44 -9.76
CA VAL A 76 16.46 -4.08 -10.20
C VAL A 76 15.84 -3.22 -9.08
N LEU A 77 15.20 -3.84 -8.07
CA LEU A 77 14.65 -3.11 -6.93
C LEU A 77 15.76 -2.37 -6.15
N VAL A 78 16.92 -3.00 -5.98
CA VAL A 78 18.07 -2.40 -5.27
C VAL A 78 18.64 -1.23 -6.07
N GLU A 79 18.68 -1.35 -7.40
CA GLU A 79 19.12 -0.27 -8.29
C GLU A 79 18.16 0.93 -8.25
N LEU A 80 16.85 0.67 -8.29
CA LEU A 80 15.82 1.71 -8.16
C LEU A 80 15.87 2.39 -6.80
N PHE A 81 15.99 1.63 -5.71
CA PHE A 81 16.08 2.18 -4.37
C PHE A 81 17.29 3.11 -4.21
N LYS A 82 18.46 2.69 -4.71
CA LYS A 82 19.68 3.53 -4.72
C LYS A 82 19.55 4.78 -5.57
N LYS A 83 18.79 4.72 -6.68
CA LYS A 83 18.53 5.87 -7.55
C LYS A 83 17.56 6.86 -6.87
N GLY A 84 16.68 6.35 -6.01
CA GLY A 84 15.68 7.13 -5.30
C GLY A 84 14.57 7.66 -6.21
N PRO A 85 13.69 8.52 -5.66
CA PRO A 85 13.72 9.04 -4.29
C PRO A 85 13.28 8.00 -3.24
N GLU A 86 13.86 8.04 -2.04
CA GLU A 86 13.66 7.03 -0.98
C GLU A 86 12.22 6.99 -0.44
N ASP A 87 11.51 8.12 -0.47
CA ASP A 87 10.12 8.28 -0.02
C ASP A 87 9.08 7.66 -0.98
N CYS A 88 9.51 7.03 -2.07
CA CYS A 88 8.64 6.35 -3.03
C CYS A 88 8.53 4.82 -2.81
N PHE A 89 9.27 4.26 -1.84
CA PHE A 89 9.34 2.81 -1.65
C PHE A 89 8.50 2.35 -0.46
N PHE A 90 7.53 1.49 -0.73
CA PHE A 90 6.62 0.94 0.26
C PHE A 90 6.49 -0.57 0.08
N LEU A 91 6.36 -1.29 1.18
CA LEU A 91 6.00 -2.71 1.18
C LEU A 91 4.62 -2.87 1.79
N VAL A 92 3.72 -3.52 1.04
CA VAL A 92 2.38 -3.85 1.53
C VAL A 92 2.28 -5.35 1.72
N LYS A 93 1.96 -5.78 2.94
CA LYS A 93 1.64 -7.17 3.25
C LYS A 93 0.12 -7.32 3.23
N CYS A 94 -0.39 -8.09 2.27
CA CYS A 94 -1.83 -8.32 2.11
C CYS A 94 -2.21 -9.71 2.62
N TRP A 95 -3.30 -9.79 3.39
CA TRP A 95 -4.03 -11.03 3.60
C TRP A 95 -5.21 -11.02 2.64
N SER A 96 -5.12 -11.84 1.58
CA SER A 96 -6.14 -11.89 0.55
C SER A 96 -7.35 -12.67 1.03
N ASN A 97 -8.55 -12.17 0.75
CA ASN A 97 -9.76 -12.94 0.85
C ASN A 97 -9.80 -13.99 -0.27
N VAL A 98 -9.70 -15.26 0.10
CA VAL A 98 -9.83 -16.41 -0.81
C VAL A 98 -11.07 -17.24 -0.50
N ASP A 99 -11.93 -16.74 0.40
CA ASP A 99 -13.18 -17.37 0.79
C ASP A 99 -14.28 -16.97 -0.19
N PHE A 100 -14.28 -17.62 -1.35
CA PHE A 100 -15.33 -17.49 -2.36
C PHE A 100 -15.41 -18.74 -3.22
N GLU A 101 -16.61 -19.07 -3.67
CA GLU A 101 -16.85 -20.17 -4.59
C GLU A 101 -16.94 -19.62 -6.02
N LEU A 102 -16.12 -20.19 -6.91
CA LEU A 102 -16.29 -19.95 -8.34
C LEU A 102 -17.54 -20.70 -8.80
N PRO A 103 -18.38 -20.12 -9.69
CA PRO A 103 -19.46 -20.88 -10.28
C PRO A 103 -18.86 -22.09 -11.00
N SER A 104 -19.21 -23.29 -10.53
CA SER A 104 -18.91 -24.53 -11.22
C SER A 104 -19.48 -24.43 -12.62
N GLY A 105 -18.63 -24.52 -13.64
CA GLY A 105 -19.05 -24.50 -15.03
C GLY A 105 -19.89 -25.75 -15.36
N GLU A 106 -21.17 -25.74 -15.00
CA GLU A 106 -22.18 -26.58 -15.64
C GLU A 106 -22.74 -25.78 -16.82
N GLY A 107 -22.11 -25.96 -17.97
CA GLY A 107 -22.47 -25.29 -19.21
C GLY A 107 -21.67 -25.82 -20.38
N ASP A 108 -21.76 -27.12 -20.64
CA ASP A 108 -21.65 -27.71 -21.98
C ASP A 108 -22.59 -28.94 -22.02
N GLY A 109 -23.86 -28.67 -22.33
CA GLY A 109 -24.92 -29.63 -22.64
C GLY A 109 -25.84 -29.04 -23.70
#